data_AF-T1GA54-F1
#
_entry.id   AF-T1GA54-F1
#
_cell.length_a   1.000
_cell.length_b   1.000
_cell.length_c   1.000
_cell.angle_alpha   90.00
_cell.angle_beta   90.00
_cell.angle_gamma   90.00
#
_symmetry.space_group_name_H-M   'P 1'
#
loop_
_entity.id
_entity.type
_entity.pdbx_description
1 polymer ?
#
loop_
_entity_poly.entity_id
_entity_poly.type
_entity_poly.pdbx_seq_one_letter_code
_entity_poly.pdbx_strand_id
1 'polypeptide(L)'
;MWTFIVSVVAALTAVSILSALPVQCQHNDLSNLTMQHSLHRQSRALIFEDDFHIRIPLVLEDPIAWRAMLGLVNFHTQYNVPTKSLYPWDLFENYDRRSLQSVKEEFDKTGTYSIDESRIFVYEFLRKYMDQQGKNGEACLEKAFCENAQIDHHEGVYSEILNSILTPGKVDDHFKDAYNAGKAGVNCETVYSQCKKGDSLFDSLFVDL
;
A
#
# COMPACT_ATOMS: atom_id res chain seq x y z
N MET A 1 -42.02 -30.38 18.58
CA MET A 1 -40.86 -29.99 19.42
C MET A 1 -39.60 -30.76 19.04
N TRP A 2 -39.66 -32.10 18.90
CA TRP A 2 -38.52 -32.92 18.46
C TRP A 2 -37.98 -32.61 17.05
N THR A 3 -38.85 -32.29 16.08
CA THR A 3 -38.45 -31.97 14.70
C THR A 3 -37.66 -30.67 14.58
N PHE A 4 -37.96 -29.68 15.44
CA PHE A 4 -37.24 -28.40 15.49
C PHE A 4 -35.84 -28.56 16.05
N ILE A 5 -35.67 -29.39 17.08
CA ILE A 5 -34.37 -29.63 17.72
C ILE A 5 -33.43 -30.37 16.77
N VAL A 6 -33.93 -31.36 16.02
CA VAL A 6 -33.12 -32.10 15.04
C VAL A 6 -32.65 -31.19 13.90
N SER A 7 -33.49 -30.23 13.47
CA SER A 7 -33.14 -29.31 12.38
C SER A 7 -32.11 -28.25 12.81
N VAL A 8 -32.21 -27.74 14.05
CA VAL A 8 -31.23 -26.79 14.60
C VAL A 8 -29.88 -27.47 14.87
N VAL A 9 -29.87 -28.71 15.37
CA VAL A 9 -28.62 -29.46 15.58
C VAL A 9 -27.94 -29.80 14.25
N ALA A 10 -28.70 -30.17 13.21
CA ALA A 10 -28.15 -30.42 11.87
C ALA A 10 -27.57 -29.16 11.21
N ALA A 11 -28.17 -27.99 11.44
CA ALA A 11 -27.65 -26.72 10.95
C ALA A 11 -26.36 -26.30 11.68
N LEU A 12 -26.28 -26.51 12.99
CA LEU A 12 -25.10 -26.17 13.79
C LEU A 12 -23.90 -27.09 13.51
N THR A 13 -24.14 -28.37 13.20
CA THR A 13 -23.07 -29.29 12.80
C THR A 13 -22.55 -29.00 11.39
N ALA A 14 -23.40 -28.58 10.45
CA ALA A 14 -22.99 -28.18 9.10
C ALA A 14 -22.10 -26.92 9.09
N VAL A 15 -22.43 -25.92 9.93
CA VAL A 15 -21.62 -24.68 10.04
C VAL A 15 -20.24 -24.94 10.64
N SER A 16 -20.14 -25.90 11.57
CA SER A 16 -18.86 -26.28 12.20
C SER A 16 -17.94 -27.09 11.28
N ILE A 17 -18.48 -27.77 10.26
CA ILE A 17 -17.69 -28.52 9.27
C ILE A 17 -17.12 -27.59 8.19
N LEU A 18 -17.81 -26.47 7.88
CA LEU A 18 -17.36 -25.52 6.87
C LEU A 18 -16.19 -24.62 7.33
N SER A 19 -16.00 -24.44 8.64
CA SER A 19 -14.86 -23.71 9.22
C SER A 19 -13.63 -24.58 9.47
N ALA A 20 -13.72 -25.89 9.23
CA ALA A 20 -12.65 -26.87 9.45
C ALA A 20 -11.94 -27.31 8.16
N LEU A 21 -12.24 -26.71 7.01
CA LEU A 21 -11.38 -26.81 5.83
C LEU A 21 -10.24 -25.83 6.02
N PRO A 22 -9.02 -26.29 6.32
CA PRO A 22 -7.90 -25.38 6.27
C PRO A 22 -7.66 -25.03 4.80
N VAL A 23 -7.88 -23.76 4.46
CA VAL A 23 -7.30 -23.17 3.26
C VAL A 23 -5.81 -23.05 3.54
N GLN A 24 -5.07 -24.15 3.42
CA GLN A 24 -3.62 -24.08 3.26
C GLN A 24 -3.34 -23.66 1.82
N CYS A 25 -3.10 -22.36 1.62
CA CYS A 25 -2.29 -21.91 0.49
C CYS A 25 -0.86 -22.39 0.76
N GLN A 26 -0.55 -23.62 0.36
CA GLN A 26 0.81 -24.13 0.37
C GLN A 26 1.54 -23.62 -0.88
N HIS A 27 2.25 -22.51 -0.71
CA HIS A 27 3.12 -21.93 -1.73
C HIS A 27 4.46 -22.67 -1.69
N ASN A 28 4.54 -23.85 -2.32
CA ASN A 28 5.81 -24.56 -2.47
C ASN A 28 6.20 -24.65 -3.96
N ASP A 29 7.27 -23.89 -4.23
CA ASP A 29 8.35 -24.05 -5.20
C ASP A 29 8.15 -23.83 -6.70
N LEU A 30 8.88 -22.78 -7.13
CA LEU A 30 9.78 -22.73 -8.29
C LEU A 30 9.25 -23.36 -9.59
N SER A 31 8.51 -22.56 -10.34
CA SER A 31 8.58 -22.63 -11.80
C SER A 31 9.12 -21.31 -12.34
N ASN A 32 10.13 -21.43 -13.21
CA ASN A 32 10.85 -20.38 -13.93
C ASN A 32 9.98 -19.15 -14.25
N LEU A 33 10.20 -18.06 -13.53
CA LEU A 33 9.54 -16.76 -13.72
C LEU A 33 9.88 -16.07 -15.06
N THR A 34 10.84 -16.63 -15.81
CA THR A 34 11.30 -16.07 -17.10
C THR A 34 10.27 -16.19 -18.23
N MET A 35 9.24 -17.04 -18.14
CA MET A 35 8.20 -17.15 -19.18
C MET A 35 6.97 -16.24 -18.97
N GLN A 36 6.82 -15.63 -17.78
CA GLN A 36 5.65 -14.81 -17.46
C GLN A 36 5.75 -13.36 -17.96
N HIS A 37 6.96 -12.91 -18.34
CA HIS A 37 7.20 -11.54 -18.83
C HIS A 37 6.66 -11.28 -20.25
N SER A 38 6.20 -12.31 -21.00
CA SER A 38 5.82 -12.15 -22.41
C SER A 38 4.33 -11.91 -22.70
N LEU A 39 3.45 -12.04 -21.70
CA LEU A 39 2.02 -11.79 -21.84
C LEU A 39 1.62 -10.50 -21.10
N HIS A 40 2.29 -9.40 -21.42
CA HIS A 40 1.83 -8.07 -21.03
C HIS A 40 0.57 -7.71 -21.83
N ARG A 41 -0.60 -8.21 -21.39
CA ARG A 41 -1.88 -7.70 -21.84
C ARG A 41 -2.15 -6.40 -21.07
N GLN A 42 -1.95 -5.26 -21.71
CA GLN A 42 -2.41 -3.97 -21.16
C GLN A 42 -3.90 -4.09 -20.78
N SER A 43 -4.21 -3.95 -19.49
CA SER A 43 -5.59 -3.82 -19.04
C SER A 43 -6.11 -2.47 -19.52
N ARG A 44 -6.82 -2.48 -20.67
CA ARG A 44 -7.53 -1.30 -21.16
C ARG A 44 -8.80 -1.14 -20.34
N ALA A 45 -8.73 -0.38 -19.27
CA ALA A 45 -9.92 0.15 -18.61
C ALA A 45 -10.37 1.39 -19.40
N LEU A 46 -11.60 1.36 -19.93
CA LEU A 46 -12.23 2.52 -20.54
C LEU A 46 -12.97 3.27 -19.44
N ILE A 47 -12.64 4.55 -19.25
CA ILE A 47 -13.40 5.45 -18.38
C ILE A 47 -14.45 6.11 -19.28
N PHE A 48 -15.72 5.90 -18.98
CA PHE A 48 -16.84 6.52 -19.71
C PHE A 48 -17.31 7.75 -18.93
N GLU A 49 -17.63 8.83 -19.64
CA GLU A 49 -17.85 10.17 -19.05
C GLU A 49 -19.09 10.29 -18.16
N ASP A 50 -20.05 9.36 -18.22
CA ASP A 50 -21.35 9.54 -17.55
C ASP A 50 -21.80 8.38 -16.64
N ASP A 51 -21.03 7.29 -16.51
CA ASP A 51 -21.38 6.18 -15.60
C ASP A 51 -20.17 5.30 -15.26
N PHE A 52 -19.85 5.16 -13.97
CA PHE A 52 -18.70 4.40 -13.52
C PHE A 52 -18.99 2.90 -13.53
N HIS A 53 -18.36 2.21 -14.49
CA HIS A 53 -18.38 0.76 -14.55
C HIS A 53 -16.97 0.22 -14.61
N ILE A 54 -16.50 -0.31 -13.47
CA ILE A 54 -15.28 -1.10 -13.47
C ILE A 54 -15.64 -2.55 -13.80
N ARG A 55 -14.96 -3.09 -14.82
CA ARG A 55 -14.99 -4.51 -15.15
C ARG A 55 -13.69 -5.13 -14.70
N ILE A 56 -13.74 -5.95 -13.66
CA ILE A 56 -12.58 -6.70 -13.18
C ILE A 56 -12.67 -8.11 -13.77
N PRO A 57 -11.73 -8.52 -14.63
CA PRO A 57 -11.64 -9.90 -15.06
C PRO A 57 -11.11 -10.75 -13.90
N LEU A 58 -11.92 -11.69 -13.42
CA LEU A 58 -11.49 -12.72 -12.50
C LEU A 58 -11.18 -13.96 -13.33
N VAL A 59 -9.90 -14.30 -13.40
CA VAL A 59 -9.45 -15.59 -13.94
C VAL A 59 -9.61 -16.60 -12.82
N LEU A 60 -10.60 -17.47 -12.94
CA LEU A 60 -10.78 -18.58 -12.01
C LEU A 60 -9.89 -19.73 -12.50
N GLU A 61 -9.03 -20.23 -11.61
CA GLU A 61 -8.16 -21.36 -11.91
C GLU A 61 -9.01 -22.63 -12.02
N ASP A 62 -8.94 -23.27 -13.19
CA ASP A 62 -9.71 -24.47 -13.54
C ASP A 62 -8.76 -25.68 -13.52
N PRO A 63 -9.17 -26.84 -12.98
CA PRO A 63 -8.30 -28.03 -12.90
C PRO A 63 -7.99 -28.66 -14.27
N ILE A 64 -8.56 -28.16 -15.37
CA ILE A 64 -8.39 -28.67 -16.73
C ILE A 64 -7.62 -27.65 -17.56
N ALA A 65 -6.36 -27.96 -17.90
CA ALA A 65 -5.40 -27.04 -18.51
C ALA A 65 -5.78 -26.41 -19.87
N TRP A 66 -6.77 -26.96 -20.58
CA TRP A 66 -7.22 -26.42 -21.88
C TRP A 66 -8.49 -25.54 -21.78
N ARG A 67 -9.03 -25.36 -20.57
CA ARG A 67 -10.19 -24.50 -20.30
C ARG A 67 -9.76 -23.32 -19.42
N ALA A 68 -10.30 -22.16 -19.74
CA ALA A 68 -10.24 -21.00 -18.86
C ALA A 68 -11.66 -20.50 -18.63
N MET A 69 -12.10 -20.52 -17.38
CA MET A 69 -13.35 -19.88 -16.99
C MET A 69 -13.08 -18.41 -16.70
N LEU A 70 -13.55 -17.53 -17.60
CA LEU A 70 -13.43 -16.09 -17.43
C LEU A 70 -14.69 -15.55 -16.76
N GLY A 71 -14.60 -15.22 -15.47
CA GLY A 71 -15.66 -14.52 -14.75
C GLY A 71 -15.48 -13.01 -14.91
N LEU A 72 -16.51 -12.31 -15.38
CA LEU A 72 -16.52 -10.85 -15.46
C LEU A 72 -17.47 -10.33 -14.39
N VAL A 73 -16.91 -9.75 -13.33
CA VAL A 73 -17.72 -9.02 -12.33
C VAL A 73 -17.77 -7.56 -12.75
N ASN A 74 -19.00 -7.07 -12.93
CA ASN A 74 -19.26 -5.66 -13.21
C ASN A 74 -19.64 -4.99 -11.89
N PHE A 75 -18.84 -4.01 -11.46
CA PHE A 75 -19.22 -3.11 -10.38
C PHE A 75 -19.90 -1.89 -11.01
N HIS A 76 -21.18 -1.70 -10.71
CA HIS A 76 -21.95 -0.53 -11.12
C HIS A 76 -22.39 0.22 -9.88
N THR A 77 -22.02 1.50 -9.81
CA THR A 77 -22.53 2.42 -8.79
C THR A 77 -23.37 3.50 -9.49
N GLN A 78 -24.56 3.81 -8.95
CA GLN A 78 -25.45 4.83 -9.53
C GLN A 78 -25.05 6.28 -9.17
N TYR A 79 -23.80 6.50 -8.78
CA TYR A 79 -23.31 7.81 -8.39
C TYR A 79 -22.30 8.28 -9.42
N ASN A 80 -22.51 9.50 -9.93
CA ASN A 80 -21.57 10.15 -10.83
C ASN A 80 -20.21 10.27 -10.15
N VAL A 81 -19.13 9.90 -10.85
CA VAL A 81 -17.79 10.15 -10.34
C VAL A 81 -17.63 11.66 -10.23
N PRO A 82 -17.25 12.17 -9.05
CA PRO A 82 -17.02 13.58 -8.90
C PRO A 82 -15.88 14.00 -9.85
N THR A 83 -16.21 14.89 -10.78
CA THR A 83 -15.25 15.46 -11.76
C THR A 83 -14.29 16.45 -11.12
N LYS A 84 -14.44 16.69 -9.82
CA LYS A 84 -13.58 17.54 -9.00
C LYS A 84 -12.89 16.67 -7.96
N SER A 85 -11.61 16.95 -7.73
CA SER A 85 -10.85 16.32 -6.64
C SER A 85 -11.61 16.52 -5.32
N LEU A 86 -11.87 15.43 -4.59
CA LEU A 86 -12.40 15.52 -3.25
C LEU A 86 -11.28 15.86 -2.29
N TYR A 87 -11.49 16.91 -1.51
CA TYR A 87 -10.58 17.27 -0.45
C TYR A 87 -11.18 16.96 0.92
N PRO A 88 -10.35 16.70 1.95
CA PRO A 88 -10.83 16.41 3.29
C PRO A 88 -11.80 17.48 3.85
N TRP A 89 -11.59 18.76 3.56
CA TRP A 89 -12.48 19.84 4.01
C TRP A 89 -13.88 19.82 3.37
N ASP A 90 -14.06 19.10 2.26
CA ASP A 90 -15.37 18.90 1.62
C ASP A 90 -16.11 17.68 2.19
N LEU A 91 -15.40 16.78 2.89
CA LEU A 91 -15.92 15.53 3.46
C LEU A 91 -16.24 15.61 4.96
N PHE A 92 -15.46 16.38 5.72
CA PHE A 92 -15.57 16.44 7.19
C PHE A 92 -16.23 17.74 7.67
N GLU A 93 -17.56 17.84 7.53
CA GLU A 93 -18.32 19.05 7.94
C GLU A 93 -18.35 19.30 9.46
N ASN A 94 -18.23 18.26 10.29
CA ASN A 94 -18.64 18.34 11.70
C ASN A 94 -17.51 18.22 12.75
N TYR A 95 -16.52 17.33 12.57
CA TYR A 95 -15.52 17.04 13.61
C TYR A 95 -14.26 17.92 13.51
N ASP A 96 -13.86 18.33 12.29
CA ASP A 96 -12.57 19.00 12.04
C ASP A 96 -12.66 20.30 11.23
N ARG A 97 -13.83 20.95 11.17
CA ARG A 97 -14.03 22.14 10.31
C ARG A 97 -13.07 23.30 10.61
N ARG A 98 -12.66 23.48 11.87
CA ARG A 98 -11.76 24.58 12.28
C ARG A 98 -10.30 24.30 11.93
N SER A 99 -9.82 23.08 12.11
CA SER A 99 -8.45 22.68 11.75
C SER A 99 -8.27 22.64 10.23
N LEU A 100 -9.31 22.24 9.50
CA LEU A 100 -9.27 22.15 8.04
C LEU A 100 -9.49 23.51 7.33
N GLN A 101 -10.08 24.51 8.00
CA GLN A 101 -10.29 25.85 7.41
C GLN A 101 -8.97 26.58 7.15
N SER A 102 -8.04 26.59 8.12
CA SER A 102 -6.73 27.22 7.94
C SER A 102 -5.92 26.56 6.83
N VAL A 103 -6.07 25.24 6.71
CA VAL A 103 -5.42 24.43 5.68
C VAL A 103 -6.01 24.73 4.30
N LYS A 104 -7.34 24.84 4.20
CA LYS A 104 -8.03 25.23 2.97
C LYS A 104 -7.60 26.63 2.53
N GLU A 105 -7.56 27.59 3.45
CA GLU A 105 -7.13 28.97 3.14
C GLU A 105 -5.68 29.04 2.67
N GLU A 106 -4.79 28.21 3.21
CA GLU A 106 -3.40 28.12 2.73
C GLU A 106 -3.32 27.45 1.35
N PHE A 107 -4.09 26.38 1.14
CA PHE A 107 -4.19 25.71 -0.15
C PHE A 107 -4.73 26.64 -1.24
N ASP A 108 -5.79 27.41 -0.96
CA ASP A 108 -6.37 28.36 -1.92
C ASP A 108 -5.37 29.47 -2.32
N LYS A 109 -4.43 29.82 -1.43
CA LYS A 109 -3.38 30.82 -1.70
C LYS A 109 -2.17 30.26 -2.45
N THR A 110 -1.76 29.04 -2.12
CA THR A 110 -0.48 28.45 -2.58
C THR A 110 -0.67 27.37 -3.64
N GLY A 111 -1.89 26.89 -3.84
CA GLY A 111 -2.21 25.69 -4.63
C GLY A 111 -1.60 24.40 -4.07
N THR A 112 -1.02 24.44 -2.86
CA THR A 112 -0.20 23.38 -2.29
C THR A 112 -0.70 23.03 -0.89
N TYR A 113 -0.86 21.74 -0.61
CA TYR A 113 -1.26 21.27 0.71
C TYR A 113 -0.01 21.23 1.62
N SER A 114 0.04 22.10 2.62
CA SER A 114 1.24 22.37 3.42
C SER A 114 1.40 21.51 4.68
N ILE A 115 0.50 20.56 4.95
CA ILE A 115 0.59 19.73 6.17
C ILE A 115 1.62 18.61 5.99
N ASP A 116 2.89 18.99 6.05
CA ASP A 116 4.01 18.06 6.22
C ASP A 116 4.05 17.43 7.63
N GLU A 117 3.20 17.88 8.57
CA GLU A 117 3.13 17.31 9.92
C GLU A 117 2.74 15.82 9.91
N SER A 118 1.97 15.39 8.91
CA SER A 118 1.62 13.97 8.73
C SER A 118 2.86 13.10 8.50
N ARG A 119 3.87 13.60 7.77
CA ARG A 119 5.13 12.89 7.53
C ARG A 119 5.96 12.79 8.80
N ILE A 120 6.03 13.87 9.58
CA ILE A 120 6.71 13.89 10.89
C ILE A 120 6.11 12.82 11.80
N PHE A 121 4.79 12.72 11.88
CA PHE A 121 4.12 11.67 12.66
C PHE A 121 4.52 10.26 12.19
N VAL A 122 4.55 10.02 10.88
CA VAL A 122 4.97 8.73 10.30
C VAL A 122 6.43 8.41 10.64
N TYR A 123 7.34 9.38 10.52
CA TYR A 123 8.76 9.20 10.85
C TYR A 123 8.96 8.91 12.34
N GLU A 124 8.28 9.64 13.22
CA GLU A 124 8.30 9.40 14.67
C GLU A 124 7.74 8.01 15.03
N PHE A 125 6.67 7.60 14.35
CA PHE A 125 6.11 6.26 14.51
C PHE A 125 7.11 5.18 14.09
N LEU A 126 7.71 5.32 12.90
CA LEU A 126 8.70 4.38 12.37
C LEU A 126 9.94 4.31 13.25
N ARG A 127 10.47 5.46 13.69
CA ARG A 127 11.60 5.56 14.61
C ARG A 127 11.29 4.80 15.90
N LYS A 128 10.19 5.13 16.57
CA LYS A 128 9.78 4.49 17.82
C LYS A 128 9.52 2.99 17.66
N TYR A 129 8.96 2.58 16.52
CA TYR A 129 8.74 1.16 16.23
C TYR A 129 10.08 0.39 16.16
N MET A 130 11.07 0.93 15.46
CA MET A 130 12.40 0.32 15.38
C MET A 130 13.16 0.38 16.72
N ASP A 131 13.00 1.46 17.48
CA ASP A 131 13.55 1.58 18.83
C ASP A 131 12.96 0.52 19.79
N GLN A 132 11.67 0.24 19.68
CA GLN A 132 11.00 -0.82 20.46
C GLN A 132 11.54 -2.22 20.13
N GLN A 133 12.04 -2.43 18.91
CA GLN A 133 12.72 -3.67 18.52
C GLN A 133 14.20 -3.72 18.99
N GLY A 134 14.64 -2.73 19.76
CA GLY A 134 16.01 -2.64 20.28
C GLY A 134 17.04 -2.26 19.22
N LYS A 135 16.61 -1.62 18.13
CA LYS A 135 17.48 -1.09 17.07
C LYS A 135 17.65 0.42 17.23
N ASN A 136 18.63 1.01 16.54
CA ASN A 136 18.72 2.46 16.45
C ASN A 136 17.75 2.94 15.36
N GLY A 137 16.53 3.32 15.75
CA GLY A 137 15.48 3.70 14.82
C GLY A 137 15.82 4.94 14.01
N GLU A 138 16.59 5.87 14.56
CA GLU A 138 17.03 7.07 13.86
C GLU A 138 17.99 6.71 12.72
N ALA A 139 19.06 5.96 13.02
CA ALA A 139 20.02 5.53 12.00
C ALA A 139 19.41 4.59 10.94
N CYS A 140 18.46 3.73 11.32
CA CYS A 140 17.75 2.88 10.37
C CYS A 140 16.80 3.66 9.46
N LEU A 141 16.16 4.71 9.99
CA LEU A 141 15.29 5.56 9.18
C LEU A 141 16.13 6.37 8.19
N GLU A 142 17.24 6.98 8.62
CA GLU A 142 18.18 7.68 7.74
C GLU A 142 18.71 6.78 6.62
N LYS A 143 19.07 5.54 6.95
CA LYS A 143 19.47 4.53 5.96
C LYS A 143 18.37 4.30 4.92
N ALA A 144 17.10 4.18 5.34
CA ALA A 144 15.98 3.98 4.43
C ALA A 144 15.76 5.17 3.48
N PHE A 145 15.98 6.41 3.93
CA PHE A 145 15.96 7.59 3.05
C PHE A 145 17.09 7.55 2.01
N CYS A 146 18.29 7.17 2.43
CA CYS A 146 19.45 7.03 1.53
C CYS A 146 19.20 5.95 0.47
N GLU A 147 18.70 4.78 0.88
CA GLU A 147 18.40 3.67 -0.03
C GLU A 147 17.24 4.00 -0.99
N ASN A 148 16.16 4.62 -0.50
CA ASN A 148 15.05 5.04 -1.35
C ASN A 148 15.50 6.05 -2.43
N ALA A 149 16.43 6.95 -2.10
CA ALA A 149 16.97 7.92 -3.05
C ALA A 149 17.82 7.32 -4.17
N GLN A 150 18.23 6.05 -4.04
CA GLN A 150 19.00 5.31 -5.06
C GLN A 150 18.09 4.58 -6.07
N ILE A 151 16.80 4.48 -5.77
CA ILE A 151 15.83 3.83 -6.63
C ILE A 151 15.31 4.87 -7.64
N ASP A 152 15.77 4.78 -8.88
CA ASP A 152 15.37 5.73 -9.93
C ASP A 152 13.95 5.49 -10.45
N HIS A 153 13.47 4.25 -10.40
CA HIS A 153 12.17 3.83 -10.94
C HIS A 153 11.42 3.04 -9.88
N HIS A 154 10.25 3.55 -9.48
CA HIS A 154 9.34 2.91 -8.55
C HIS A 154 8.20 2.26 -9.35
N GLU A 155 8.17 0.93 -9.41
CA GLU A 155 7.10 0.20 -10.10
C GLU A 155 5.96 -0.15 -9.14
N GLY A 156 4.73 0.25 -9.48
CA GLY A 156 3.53 -0.07 -8.73
C GLY A 156 3.17 0.92 -7.61
N VAL A 157 1.93 0.83 -7.15
CA VAL A 157 1.36 1.78 -6.17
C VAL A 157 2.12 1.77 -4.85
N TYR A 158 2.60 0.59 -4.42
CA TYR A 158 3.28 0.43 -3.15
C TYR A 158 4.63 1.16 -3.10
N SER A 159 5.41 1.06 -4.19
CA SER A 159 6.71 1.71 -4.31
C SER A 159 6.59 3.23 -4.42
N GLU A 160 5.58 3.73 -5.14
CA GLU A 160 5.29 5.16 -5.20
C GLU A 160 4.87 5.72 -3.83
N ILE A 161 4.09 4.96 -3.05
CA ILE A 161 3.73 5.35 -1.67
C ILE A 161 4.98 5.42 -0.81
N LEU A 162 5.83 4.38 -0.85
CA LEU A 162 7.09 4.37 -0.10
C LEU A 162 7.98 5.54 -0.50
N ASN A 163 8.12 5.81 -1.80
CA ASN A 163 8.89 6.95 -2.29
C ASN A 163 8.32 8.29 -1.79
N SER A 164 6.99 8.45 -1.80
CA SER A 164 6.33 9.65 -1.30
C SER A 164 6.58 9.88 0.20
N ILE A 165 6.60 8.79 0.98
CA ILE A 165 6.91 8.84 2.42
C ILE A 165 8.40 9.11 2.64
N LEU A 166 9.29 8.47 1.89
CA LEU A 166 10.75 8.53 2.04
C LEU A 166 11.41 9.59 1.15
N THR A 167 10.63 10.57 0.67
CA THR A 167 11.15 11.78 0.05
C THR A 167 11.09 12.92 1.06
N PRO A 168 12.21 13.57 1.39
CA PRO A 168 12.22 14.63 2.37
C PRO A 168 11.40 15.83 1.87
N GLY A 169 10.38 16.20 2.64
CA GLY A 169 9.62 17.44 2.49
C GLY A 169 10.28 18.59 3.27
N LYS A 170 9.47 19.37 4.00
CA LYS A 170 9.95 20.36 4.99
C LYS A 170 10.33 19.71 6.33
N VAL A 171 11.04 18.59 6.28
CA VAL A 171 11.50 17.84 7.47
C VAL A 171 12.89 18.28 7.92
N ASP A 172 13.32 17.75 9.06
CA ASP A 172 14.66 17.96 9.63
C ASP A 172 15.78 17.70 8.62
N ASP A 173 16.88 18.44 8.80
CA ASP A 173 17.96 18.48 7.81
C ASP A 173 18.74 17.15 7.69
N HIS A 174 18.78 16.33 8.75
CA HIS A 174 19.45 15.03 8.71
C HIS A 174 18.81 14.05 7.71
N PHE A 175 17.49 14.04 7.55
CA PHE A 175 16.82 13.23 6.52
C PHE A 175 17.09 13.74 5.11
N LYS A 176 17.21 15.06 4.93
CA LYS A 176 17.59 15.64 3.63
C LYS A 176 19.02 15.27 3.28
N ASP A 177 19.94 15.32 4.23
CA ASP A 177 21.33 14.95 4.04
C ASP A 177 21.46 13.47 3.66
N ALA A 178 20.73 12.58 4.35
CA ALA A 178 20.67 11.16 4.02
C ALA A 178 20.16 10.90 2.61
N TYR A 179 19.06 11.55 2.22
CA TYR A 179 18.49 11.45 0.88
C TYR A 179 19.45 11.97 -0.20
N ASN A 180 20.09 13.12 0.04
CA ASN A 180 21.07 13.70 -0.89
C ASN A 180 22.32 12.81 -1.03
N ALA A 181 22.76 12.17 0.06
CA ALA A 181 23.85 11.22 0.03
C ALA A 181 23.49 9.99 -0.82
N GLY A 182 22.27 9.45 -0.66
CA GLY A 182 21.74 8.38 -1.50
C GLY A 182 21.72 8.75 -2.97
N LYS A 183 21.20 9.94 -3.31
CA LYS A 183 21.20 10.48 -4.68
C LYS A 183 22.60 10.69 -5.27
N ALA A 184 23.60 10.94 -4.43
CA ALA A 184 25.00 11.01 -4.84
C ALA A 184 25.65 9.63 -5.09
N GLY A 185 24.92 8.53 -4.82
CA GLY A 185 25.39 7.16 -5.05
C GLY A 185 26.35 6.65 -3.98
N VAL A 186 26.31 7.19 -2.75
CA VAL A 186 27.14 6.67 -1.65
C VAL A 186 26.69 5.28 -1.23
N ASN A 187 27.57 4.48 -0.65
CA ASN A 187 27.16 3.19 -0.09
C ASN A 187 26.45 3.41 1.27
N CYS A 188 25.12 3.43 1.26
CA CYS A 188 24.27 3.68 2.44
C CYS A 188 24.52 2.71 3.60
N GLU A 189 24.90 1.45 3.32
CA GLU A 189 25.22 0.46 4.36
C GLU A 189 26.49 0.83 5.13
N THR A 190 27.47 1.44 4.47
CA THR A 190 28.72 1.88 5.11
C THR A 190 28.56 3.18 5.87
N VAL A 191 27.76 4.12 5.36
CA VAL A 191 27.49 5.41 5.99
C VAL A 191 26.66 5.22 7.25
N TYR A 192 25.62 4.38 7.17
CA TYR A 192 24.70 4.09 8.28
C TYR A 192 24.97 2.71 8.90
N SER A 193 26.23 2.45 9.27
CA SER A 193 26.67 1.16 9.81
C SER A 193 26.02 0.78 11.15
N GLN A 194 25.35 1.72 11.80
CA GLN A 194 24.58 1.49 13.03
C GLN A 194 23.30 0.69 12.76
N CYS A 195 22.81 0.67 11.52
CA CYS A 195 21.67 -0.13 11.09
C CYS A 195 22.11 -1.27 10.17
N LYS A 196 22.19 -2.49 10.71
CA LYS A 196 22.57 -3.67 9.91
C LYS A 196 21.45 -4.08 8.97
N LYS A 197 21.80 -4.80 7.90
CA LYS A 197 20.81 -5.37 7.00
C LYS A 197 19.93 -6.38 7.74
N GLY A 198 18.61 -6.20 7.66
CA GLY A 198 17.59 -6.93 8.41
C GLY A 198 17.13 -6.23 9.69
N ASP A 199 17.74 -5.11 10.08
CA ASP A 199 17.32 -4.31 11.23
C ASP A 199 16.33 -3.20 10.84
N SER A 200 16.31 -2.80 9.58
CA SER A 200 15.36 -1.80 9.07
C SER A 200 14.04 -2.48 8.68
N LEU A 201 12.92 -1.83 8.98
CA LEU A 201 11.59 -2.24 8.50
C LEU A 201 11.55 -2.36 6.97
N PHE A 202 12.32 -1.51 6.30
CA PHE A 202 12.31 -1.39 4.85
C PHE A 202 13.24 -2.36 4.12
N ASP A 203 14.12 -3.07 4.83
CA ASP A 203 15.04 -4.03 4.20
C ASP A 203 14.29 -5.15 3.46
N SER A 204 13.12 -5.57 3.96
CA SER A 204 12.25 -6.54 3.27
C SER A 204 11.49 -5.93 2.08
N LEU A 205 11.22 -4.63 2.14
CA LEU A 205 10.41 -3.92 1.16
C LEU A 205 11.23 -3.51 -0.06
N PHE A 206 12.52 -3.22 0.12
CA PHE A 206 13.41 -2.86 -0.98
C PHE A 206 14.00 -4.06 -1.73
N VAL A 207 13.91 -5.29 -1.20
CA VAL A 207 14.38 -6.50 -1.91
C VAL A 207 13.39 -6.94 -3.01
N ASP A 208 12.12 -6.57 -2.86
CA ASP A 208 11.02 -6.91 -3.78
C ASP A 208 10.67 -5.76 -4.75
N LEU A 209 11.45 -4.68 -4.77
CA LEU A 209 11.26 -3.46 -5.58
C LEU A 209 12.33 -3.26 -6.65
#